data_AF-A0ABD0KF05-F1
#
_entry.id   AF-A0ABD0KF05-F1
#
_cell.length_a   1.000
_cell.length_b   1.000
_cell.length_c   1.000
_cell.angle_alpha   90.00
_cell.angle_beta   90.00
_cell.angle_gamma   90.00
#
_symmetry.space_group_name_H-M   'P 1'
#
loop_
_entity.id
_entity.type
_entity.pdbx_description
1 polymer ?
#
loop_
_entity_poly.entity_id
_entity_poly.type
_entity_poly.pdbx_seq_one_letter_code
_entity_poly.pdbx_strand_id
1 'polypeptide(L)'
;MPLYLFLVGLWVSATAAQDCSKTQVSTNNGHLVLKYPAFSGLEEVGYHYNVNHDVTGTNAADNNYEVTRNAGGFFTLQTSTPARNGDKVNFWLYFKVNGVGTVISDCHATVGHAGTGTGNHQTGSTTTTTSPHTGSGTHSNPGNRHLVWHEPFDGPNIDMTKWKHEVSAFGGGNWEFQTYTPDPENSYIKNGVLYIRPTLLADKFGDSFMNSGDAPLPPTLSAKLISKYSFKYGRMEVVAKMPLGDWLWPTIWLWPRDDAYGSWPRSGEIDLVETRGNMHYGNIGIQRIMSTLHYGPVNSDGGFQDAWPKSTAEKFSPSGTTWADDFHTYFIDWTPDHIQYALGVDNDVILNFPTPSNGYWGYGSFSGTNPWTQGGKDAPFDKEMVIQLNVAVGGTLGFFPDNVQNQPYPKPWCNSCPDAGMANRKFWEAKDQWYPTWHGERCAMQIKDIKVFQ
;
A
#
# COMPACT_ATOMS: atom_id res chain seq x y z
N MET A 1 7.06 43.57 14.25
CA MET A 1 5.65 43.15 14.39
C MET A 1 4.78 43.89 13.36
N PRO A 2 4.69 43.40 12.11
CA PRO A 2 3.35 43.42 11.49
C PRO A 2 2.97 42.13 10.71
N LEU A 3 3.95 41.35 10.24
CA LEU A 3 3.72 40.26 9.27
C LEU A 3 2.83 39.12 9.81
N TYR A 4 2.84 38.89 11.12
CA TYR A 4 2.08 37.81 11.77
C TYR A 4 0.55 37.96 11.63
N LEU A 5 0.00 39.19 11.62
CA LEU A 5 -1.46 39.37 11.54
C LEU A 5 -2.03 39.01 10.15
N PHE A 6 -1.26 39.23 9.08
CA PHE A 6 -1.71 38.93 7.71
C PHE A 6 -1.80 37.42 7.43
N LEU A 7 -0.84 36.64 7.95
CA LEU A 7 -0.85 35.18 7.81
C LEU A 7 -2.01 34.53 8.58
N VAL A 8 -2.29 35.01 9.80
CA VAL A 8 -3.43 34.53 10.60
C VAL A 8 -4.76 34.86 9.91
N GLY A 9 -4.91 36.06 9.35
CA GLY A 9 -6.13 36.45 8.61
C GLY A 9 -6.44 35.56 7.41
N LEU A 10 -5.41 35.16 6.65
CA LEU A 10 -5.58 34.21 5.54
C LEU A 10 -5.93 32.80 6.03
N TRP A 11 -5.23 32.27 7.04
CA TRP A 11 -5.51 30.94 7.59
C TRP A 11 -6.93 30.79 8.15
N VAL A 12 -7.42 31.79 8.91
CA VAL A 12 -8.79 31.79 9.45
C VAL A 12 -9.85 31.83 8.34
N SER A 13 -9.54 32.42 7.17
CA SER A 13 -10.47 32.43 6.03
C SER A 13 -10.57 31.10 5.30
N ALA A 14 -9.49 30.31 5.27
CA ALA A 14 -9.46 29.00 4.61
C ALA A 14 -10.18 27.94 5.44
N THR A 15 -9.87 27.84 6.75
CA THR A 15 -10.51 26.85 7.63
C THR A 15 -12.01 27.08 7.80
N ALA A 16 -12.48 28.34 7.72
CA ALA A 16 -13.91 28.64 7.66
C ALA A 16 -14.57 28.32 6.30
N ALA A 17 -13.79 28.14 5.23
CA ALA A 17 -14.27 27.72 3.92
C ALA A 17 -14.46 26.18 3.84
N GLN A 18 -13.61 25.42 4.52
CA GLN A 18 -13.50 23.95 4.43
C GLN A 18 -14.40 23.27 5.48
N ASP A 19 -15.60 22.85 5.05
CA ASP A 19 -16.67 22.41 5.95
C ASP A 19 -17.60 21.37 5.29
N CYS A 20 -17.83 20.24 5.96
CA CYS A 20 -18.79 19.20 5.57
C CYS A 20 -20.18 19.75 5.19
N SER A 21 -20.67 20.75 5.93
CA SER A 21 -22.04 21.27 5.86
C SER A 21 -22.45 21.80 4.47
N LYS A 22 -21.45 22.19 3.67
CA LYS A 22 -21.62 22.82 2.35
C LYS A 22 -21.78 21.79 1.23
N THR A 23 -21.64 20.50 1.53
CA THR A 23 -21.93 19.42 0.58
C THR A 23 -23.42 19.32 0.32
N GLN A 24 -23.83 19.57 -0.93
CA GLN A 24 -25.20 19.36 -1.36
C GLN A 24 -25.38 17.90 -1.80
N VAL A 25 -26.36 17.20 -1.21
CA VAL A 25 -26.66 15.80 -1.48
C VAL A 25 -28.02 15.67 -2.16
N SER A 26 -28.03 15.10 -3.36
CA SER A 26 -29.20 15.04 -4.25
C SER A 26 -29.19 13.76 -5.09
N THR A 27 -30.24 13.55 -5.89
CA THR A 27 -30.31 12.45 -6.85
C THR A 27 -30.54 12.96 -8.27
N ASN A 28 -30.04 12.20 -9.25
CA ASN A 28 -30.29 12.38 -10.66
C ASN A 28 -30.59 11.01 -11.28
N ASN A 29 -31.76 10.85 -11.89
CA ASN A 29 -32.26 9.58 -12.43
C ASN A 29 -32.13 8.38 -11.43
N GLY A 30 -32.37 8.63 -10.14
CA GLY A 30 -32.29 7.60 -9.08
C GLY A 30 -30.88 7.29 -8.55
N HIS A 31 -29.84 7.99 -9.03
CA HIS A 31 -28.46 7.81 -8.57
C HIS A 31 -27.92 9.04 -7.83
N LEU A 32 -26.98 8.83 -6.93
CA LEU A 32 -26.44 9.85 -6.04
C LEU A 32 -25.66 10.95 -6.78
N VAL A 33 -25.82 12.20 -6.31
CA VAL A 33 -25.07 13.38 -6.74
C VAL A 33 -24.62 14.18 -5.52
N LEU A 34 -23.30 14.37 -5.40
CA LEU A 34 -22.65 15.18 -4.37
C LEU A 34 -22.06 16.43 -5.01
N LYS A 35 -22.23 17.60 -4.38
CA LYS A 35 -21.66 18.87 -4.87
C LYS A 35 -21.01 19.69 -3.78
N TYR A 36 -19.86 20.30 -4.07
CA TYR A 36 -19.18 21.25 -3.20
C TYR A 36 -19.04 22.62 -3.87
N PRO A 37 -19.42 23.74 -3.23
CA PRO A 37 -19.25 25.08 -3.80
C PRO A 37 -17.76 25.44 -3.90
N ALA A 38 -17.32 25.91 -5.07
CA ALA A 38 -15.93 26.32 -5.25
C ALA A 38 -15.64 27.65 -4.53
N PHE A 39 -14.52 27.72 -3.81
CA PHE A 39 -14.02 28.94 -3.16
C PHE A 39 -12.58 29.27 -3.62
N SER A 40 -12.07 30.44 -3.24
CA SER A 40 -10.74 30.91 -3.68
C SER A 40 -9.62 29.99 -3.19
N GLY A 41 -8.78 29.54 -4.12
CA GLY A 41 -7.67 28.62 -3.84
C GLY A 41 -8.04 27.13 -3.84
N LEU A 42 -9.33 26.76 -3.92
CA LEU A 42 -9.75 25.35 -4.01
C LEU A 42 -9.49 24.78 -5.42
N GLU A 43 -8.57 23.82 -5.47
CA GLU A 43 -8.10 23.15 -6.70
C GLU A 43 -8.87 21.85 -6.97
N GLU A 44 -8.95 20.98 -5.95
CA GLU A 44 -9.55 19.64 -6.03
C GLU A 44 -10.48 19.40 -4.83
N VAL A 45 -11.55 18.64 -5.06
CA VAL A 45 -12.38 18.03 -4.02
C VAL A 45 -12.44 16.53 -4.30
N GLY A 46 -12.29 15.70 -3.28
CA GLY A 46 -12.56 14.27 -3.34
C GLY A 46 -13.71 13.89 -2.43
N TYR A 47 -14.45 12.85 -2.79
CA TYR A 47 -15.42 12.20 -1.91
C TYR A 47 -15.11 10.73 -1.76
N HIS A 48 -15.38 10.23 -0.56
CA HIS A 48 -15.54 8.82 -0.25
C HIS A 48 -16.77 8.71 0.65
N TYR A 49 -17.75 7.89 0.27
CA TYR A 49 -19.09 7.92 0.86
C TYR A 49 -19.72 6.53 0.95
N ASN A 50 -20.68 6.39 1.87
CA ASN A 50 -21.57 5.24 1.97
C ASN A 50 -23.02 5.69 2.22
N VAL A 51 -24.00 4.93 1.74
CA VAL A 51 -25.43 5.28 1.77
C VAL A 51 -26.17 4.35 2.73
N ASN A 52 -26.83 4.92 3.73
CA ASN A 52 -27.50 4.25 4.86
C ASN A 52 -26.62 3.36 5.76
N HIS A 53 -25.32 3.27 5.47
CA HIS A 53 -24.30 2.62 6.28
C HIS A 53 -23.20 3.62 6.63
N ASP A 54 -22.47 3.39 7.72
CA ASP A 54 -21.32 4.21 8.08
C ASP A 54 -20.12 3.92 7.17
N VAL A 55 -19.15 4.85 7.13
CA VAL A 55 -17.90 4.66 6.41
C VAL A 55 -16.96 3.83 7.28
N THR A 56 -17.06 2.51 7.15
CA THR A 56 -16.34 1.54 8.00
C THR A 56 -15.01 1.13 7.37
N GLY A 57 -13.95 1.87 7.72
CA GLY A 57 -12.60 1.65 7.22
C GLY A 57 -12.20 2.59 6.09
N THR A 58 -10.98 2.40 5.59
CA THR A 58 -10.32 3.28 4.61
C THR A 58 -9.68 2.46 3.47
N ASN A 59 -10.29 1.31 3.19
CA ASN A 59 -9.86 0.38 2.15
C ASN A 59 -9.96 1.01 0.75
N ALA A 60 -9.08 0.59 -0.16
CA ALA A 60 -9.18 0.94 -1.58
C ALA A 60 -10.45 0.38 -2.27
N ALA A 61 -11.18 -0.53 -1.61
CA ALA A 61 -12.46 -1.07 -2.06
C ALA A 61 -13.62 -0.04 -2.03
N ASP A 62 -13.49 1.02 -1.23
CA ASP A 62 -14.54 2.04 -1.08
C ASP A 62 -14.23 3.31 -1.88
N ASN A 63 -14.74 3.36 -3.12
CA ASN A 63 -15.20 4.54 -3.86
C ASN A 63 -14.54 5.91 -3.56
N ASN A 64 -13.20 6.01 -3.67
CA ASN A 64 -12.49 7.29 -3.69
C ASN A 64 -12.63 7.96 -5.06
N TYR A 65 -13.34 9.09 -5.16
CA TYR A 65 -13.50 9.83 -6.41
C TYR A 65 -12.96 11.26 -6.31
N GLU A 66 -11.92 11.56 -7.09
CA GLU A 66 -11.50 12.94 -7.39
C GLU A 66 -12.53 13.62 -8.31
N VAL A 67 -12.82 14.90 -8.04
CA VAL A 67 -13.90 15.63 -8.71
C VAL A 67 -13.38 16.83 -9.47
N THR A 68 -13.83 17.00 -10.71
CA THR A 68 -13.54 18.18 -11.54
C THR A 68 -14.54 19.32 -11.31
N ARG A 69 -14.05 20.56 -11.47
CA ARG A 69 -14.83 21.79 -11.28
C ARG A 69 -15.69 22.10 -12.50
N ASN A 70 -17.01 22.13 -12.32
CA ASN A 70 -17.98 22.43 -13.37
C ASN A 70 -18.28 23.94 -13.48
N ALA A 71 -18.70 24.36 -14.68
CA ALA A 71 -18.92 25.76 -15.05
C ALA A 71 -19.94 26.52 -14.15
N GLY A 72 -20.82 25.80 -13.45
CA GLY A 72 -21.75 26.37 -12.47
C GLY A 72 -21.12 26.82 -11.14
N GLY A 73 -19.80 26.72 -10.97
CA GLY A 73 -19.11 27.12 -9.73
C GLY A 73 -19.08 26.05 -8.64
N PHE A 74 -19.34 24.79 -9.00
CA PHE A 74 -19.32 23.65 -8.08
C PHE A 74 -18.37 22.56 -8.58
N PHE A 75 -17.69 21.89 -7.65
CA PHE A 75 -17.23 20.52 -7.85
C PHE A 75 -18.46 19.60 -7.78
N THR A 76 -18.64 18.67 -8.70
CA THR A 76 -19.83 17.79 -8.73
C THR A 76 -19.45 16.36 -9.08
N LEU A 77 -19.68 15.45 -8.13
CA LEU A 77 -19.60 14.03 -8.34
C LEU A 77 -21.00 13.49 -8.70
N GLN A 78 -21.11 12.91 -9.89
CA GLN A 78 -22.28 12.14 -10.34
C GLN A 78 -21.88 10.67 -10.32
N THR A 79 -22.61 9.83 -9.59
CA THR A 79 -22.27 8.40 -9.46
C THR A 79 -23.35 7.50 -10.05
N SER A 80 -23.06 6.19 -10.07
CA SER A 80 -24.01 5.11 -10.36
C SER A 80 -24.59 4.46 -9.09
N THR A 81 -24.29 4.99 -7.89
CA THR A 81 -24.84 4.46 -6.64
C THR A 81 -26.33 4.81 -6.54
N PRO A 82 -27.25 3.83 -6.40
CA PRO A 82 -28.67 4.11 -6.20
C PRO A 82 -28.91 4.88 -4.90
N ALA A 83 -29.76 5.90 -4.94
CA ALA A 83 -30.14 6.68 -3.76
C ALA A 83 -31.56 7.27 -3.93
N ARG A 84 -32.21 7.57 -2.80
CA ARG A 84 -33.59 8.03 -2.69
C ARG A 84 -33.68 9.18 -1.68
N ASN A 85 -34.67 10.05 -1.82
CA ASN A 85 -34.91 11.11 -0.84
C ASN A 85 -35.16 10.50 0.56
N GLY A 86 -34.45 11.00 1.56
CA GLY A 86 -34.47 10.48 2.92
C GLY A 86 -33.34 9.50 3.27
N ASP A 87 -32.57 9.00 2.30
CA ASP A 87 -31.37 8.20 2.59
C ASP A 87 -30.30 9.07 3.26
N LYS A 88 -29.63 8.52 4.29
CA LYS A 88 -28.45 9.13 4.92
C LYS A 88 -27.22 8.83 4.07
N VAL A 89 -26.38 9.83 3.80
CA VAL A 89 -25.06 9.64 3.19
C VAL A 89 -24.02 10.03 4.22
N ASN A 90 -23.22 9.06 4.66
CA ASN A 90 -22.03 9.26 5.47
C ASN A 90 -20.84 9.40 4.52
N PHE A 91 -19.91 10.32 4.79
CA PHE A 91 -18.76 10.56 3.90
C PHE A 91 -17.57 11.20 4.61
N TRP A 92 -16.40 11.12 3.96
CA TRP A 92 -15.28 12.01 4.22
C TRP A 92 -14.94 12.78 2.94
N LEU A 93 -14.43 14.00 3.12
CA LEU A 93 -14.05 14.91 2.05
C LEU A 93 -12.53 14.97 1.95
N TYR A 94 -12.00 14.96 0.73
CA TYR A 94 -10.69 15.50 0.45
C TYR A 94 -10.82 16.91 -0.15
N PHE A 95 -9.88 17.78 0.16
CA PHE A 95 -9.70 19.11 -0.42
C PHE A 95 -8.24 19.28 -0.80
N LYS A 96 -7.97 20.07 -1.84
CA LYS A 96 -6.65 20.64 -2.08
C LYS A 96 -6.78 22.13 -2.27
N VAL A 97 -6.11 22.89 -1.41
CA VAL A 97 -6.23 24.35 -1.37
C VAL A 97 -4.85 24.97 -1.45
N ASN A 98 -4.55 25.68 -2.54
CA ASN A 98 -3.24 26.27 -2.85
C ASN A 98 -2.08 25.26 -2.85
N GLY A 99 -2.28 24.09 -3.47
CA GLY A 99 -1.34 22.95 -3.47
C GLY A 99 -1.25 22.17 -2.16
N VAL A 100 -2.06 22.53 -1.16
CA VAL A 100 -1.99 21.97 0.20
C VAL A 100 -3.22 21.09 0.46
N GLY A 101 -3.00 19.77 0.57
CA GLY A 101 -4.07 18.74 0.53
C GLY A 101 -4.54 18.25 1.91
N THR A 102 -5.85 18.07 2.08
CA THR A 102 -6.53 17.86 3.37
C THR A 102 -7.70 16.88 3.32
N VAL A 103 -7.83 16.05 4.36
CA VAL A 103 -9.04 15.29 4.71
C VAL A 103 -9.94 16.06 5.68
N ILE A 104 -11.27 15.92 5.56
CA ILE A 104 -12.28 16.11 6.61
C ILE A 104 -13.07 14.82 6.81
N SER A 105 -13.02 14.23 8.02
CA SER A 105 -13.74 13.00 8.40
C SER A 105 -15.18 13.27 8.89
N ASP A 106 -15.94 12.19 9.12
CA ASP A 106 -17.20 12.16 9.90
C ASP A 106 -18.37 13.01 9.36
N CYS A 107 -18.25 13.50 8.13
CA CYS A 107 -19.32 14.22 7.45
C CYS A 107 -20.55 13.33 7.23
N HIS A 108 -21.74 13.92 7.32
CA HIS A 108 -22.97 13.26 6.89
C HIS A 108 -24.03 14.28 6.46
N ALA A 109 -24.92 13.85 5.57
CA ALA A 109 -26.05 14.62 5.08
C ALA A 109 -27.16 13.68 4.59
N THR A 110 -28.38 14.19 4.41
CA THR A 110 -29.54 13.39 3.98
C THR A 110 -29.98 13.82 2.57
N VAL A 111 -30.22 12.84 1.69
CA VAL A 111 -30.63 13.09 0.31
C VAL A 111 -31.93 13.90 0.28
N GLY A 112 -31.87 15.10 -0.30
CA GLY A 112 -33.04 15.98 -0.44
C GLY A 112 -33.39 16.78 0.83
N HIS A 113 -32.50 16.91 1.81
CA HIS A 113 -32.59 17.88 2.92
C HIS A 113 -31.31 18.73 3.01
N ALA A 114 -31.42 19.95 3.52
CA ALA A 114 -30.31 20.91 3.56
C ALA A 114 -29.64 20.98 4.95
N GLY A 115 -28.51 20.28 5.10
CA GLY A 115 -27.60 20.36 6.25
C GLY A 115 -27.88 19.38 7.41
N THR A 116 -26.94 19.09 8.33
CA THR A 116 -25.49 19.44 8.42
C THR A 116 -24.74 18.44 9.31
N GLY A 117 -23.44 18.20 9.06
CA GLY A 117 -22.47 17.55 9.97
C GLY A 117 -21.10 18.27 9.92
N THR A 118 -20.08 17.84 10.70
CA THR A 118 -18.79 18.57 10.91
C THR A 118 -17.56 17.64 11.01
N GLY A 119 -16.34 18.13 10.72
CA GLY A 119 -15.07 17.37 10.86
C GLY A 119 -13.77 18.24 10.92
N ASN A 120 -12.58 17.60 10.92
CA ASN A 120 -11.23 18.17 11.20
C ASN A 120 -10.26 18.25 9.98
N HIS A 121 -9.05 18.87 10.09
CA HIS A 121 -8.28 19.42 8.94
C HIS A 121 -6.71 19.41 9.05
N GLN A 122 -5.90 18.95 8.05
CA GLN A 122 -4.39 19.03 7.93
C GLN A 122 -3.80 19.03 6.47
N THR A 123 -2.48 19.20 6.20
CA THR A 123 -2.00 19.86 4.91
C THR A 123 -0.54 19.64 4.33
N GLY A 124 -0.36 19.11 3.08
CA GLY A 124 0.74 19.39 2.05
C GLY A 124 2.12 18.65 2.06
N SER A 125 3.11 18.74 1.11
CA SER A 125 3.28 19.24 -0.30
C SER A 125 4.58 18.67 -1.03
N THR A 126 5.16 19.19 -2.17
CA THR A 126 6.13 18.41 -3.09
C THR A 126 7.14 19.19 -4.05
N THR A 127 8.12 18.52 -4.74
CA THR A 127 8.89 18.78 -6.05
C THR A 127 10.46 19.06 -6.07
N THR A 128 11.32 19.05 -7.14
CA THR A 128 11.77 18.11 -8.28
C THR A 128 12.98 18.66 -9.16
N THR A 129 13.90 17.85 -9.81
CA THR A 129 14.63 18.03 -11.16
C THR A 129 15.91 17.13 -11.45
N THR A 130 16.48 17.05 -12.70
CA THR A 130 17.22 15.85 -13.28
C THR A 130 18.46 16.03 -14.21
N SER A 131 19.31 14.97 -14.41
CA SER A 131 20.17 14.66 -15.61
C SER A 131 20.86 13.24 -15.57
N PRO A 132 21.40 12.64 -16.69
CA PRO A 132 21.76 11.18 -16.79
C PRO A 132 23.19 10.78 -17.33
N HIS A 133 23.57 9.48 -17.29
CA HIS A 133 24.49 8.79 -18.25
C HIS A 133 24.46 7.22 -18.13
N THR A 134 25.22 6.47 -18.96
CA THR A 134 24.77 5.13 -19.48
C THR A 134 25.79 3.96 -19.58
N GLY A 135 25.34 2.73 -19.25
CA GLY A 135 25.71 1.44 -19.87
C GLY A 135 26.95 0.67 -19.36
N SER A 136 27.19 -0.61 -19.70
CA SER A 136 26.33 -1.72 -20.20
C SER A 136 27.14 -3.05 -20.20
N GLY A 137 26.50 -4.22 -20.06
CA GLY A 137 27.17 -5.53 -20.13
C GLY A 137 26.19 -6.73 -20.20
N THR A 138 26.38 -7.61 -21.18
CA THR A 138 25.40 -8.61 -21.67
C THR A 138 25.99 -10.04 -21.65
N HIS A 139 25.28 -11.17 -21.73
CA HIS A 139 23.90 -11.61 -21.42
C HIS A 139 23.89 -13.15 -21.65
N SER A 140 22.92 -13.88 -21.09
CA SER A 140 22.50 -15.21 -21.58
C SER A 140 20.98 -15.21 -21.80
N ASN A 141 20.50 -15.97 -22.78
CA ASN A 141 19.23 -15.66 -23.45
C ASN A 141 18.03 -16.45 -22.88
N PRO A 142 16.98 -15.79 -22.32
CA PRO A 142 15.69 -16.44 -22.08
C PRO A 142 15.00 -16.76 -23.42
N GLY A 143 14.39 -17.94 -23.53
CA GLY A 143 13.89 -18.44 -24.81
C GLY A 143 12.83 -17.55 -25.47
N ASN A 144 13.20 -16.90 -26.59
CA ASN A 144 12.38 -16.04 -27.47
C ASN A 144 11.65 -14.84 -26.83
N ARG A 145 11.72 -14.63 -25.51
CA ARG A 145 11.10 -13.47 -24.87
C ARG A 145 11.89 -12.18 -25.11
N HIS A 146 11.20 -11.07 -25.24
CA HIS A 146 11.77 -9.74 -25.44
C HIS A 146 11.43 -8.79 -24.29
N LEU A 147 12.31 -7.82 -24.02
CA LEU A 147 12.14 -6.82 -22.96
C LEU A 147 10.99 -5.87 -23.34
N VAL A 148 9.91 -5.86 -22.56
CA VAL A 148 8.72 -5.03 -22.79
C VAL A 148 8.60 -3.85 -21.82
N TRP A 149 9.21 -3.95 -20.62
CA TRP A 149 9.27 -2.86 -19.65
C TRP A 149 10.54 -2.92 -18.80
N HIS A 150 11.07 -1.75 -18.41
CA HIS A 150 12.32 -1.63 -17.67
C HIS A 150 12.33 -0.40 -16.74
N GLU A 151 12.81 -0.61 -15.52
CA GLU A 151 13.18 0.43 -14.57
C GLU A 151 14.61 0.21 -14.04
N PRO A 152 15.62 0.96 -14.52
CA PRO A 152 16.99 0.89 -14.00
C PRO A 152 17.25 1.86 -12.83
N PHE A 153 16.32 2.75 -12.47
CA PHE A 153 16.53 3.80 -11.46
C PHE A 153 17.77 4.70 -11.71
N ASP A 154 18.24 4.83 -12.95
CA ASP A 154 19.37 5.70 -13.35
C ASP A 154 19.06 7.21 -13.20
N GLY A 155 17.78 7.60 -13.11
CA GLY A 155 17.35 8.98 -12.95
C GLY A 155 17.46 9.47 -11.50
N PRO A 156 17.83 10.72 -11.22
CA PRO A 156 18.03 11.21 -9.84
C PRO A 156 16.74 11.44 -9.03
N ASN A 157 15.56 11.13 -9.59
CA ASN A 157 14.27 11.13 -8.91
C ASN A 157 13.45 9.93 -9.43
N ILE A 158 12.54 9.41 -8.61
CA ILE A 158 11.62 8.34 -8.99
C ILE A 158 10.76 8.80 -10.18
N ASP A 159 10.65 7.96 -11.21
CA ASP A 159 9.89 8.28 -12.42
C ASP A 159 8.38 8.21 -12.16
N MET A 160 7.79 9.35 -11.80
CA MET A 160 6.35 9.47 -11.54
C MET A 160 5.49 9.35 -12.82
N THR A 161 6.06 9.13 -14.01
CA THR A 161 5.29 8.68 -15.19
C THR A 161 5.04 7.17 -15.16
N LYS A 162 5.97 6.39 -14.56
CA LYS A 162 5.89 4.94 -14.36
C LYS A 162 5.34 4.54 -12.99
N TRP A 163 5.47 5.38 -11.98
CA TRP A 163 5.10 5.06 -10.59
C TRP A 163 4.06 6.04 -10.01
N LYS A 164 3.39 5.60 -8.94
CA LYS A 164 2.67 6.44 -7.96
C LYS A 164 3.07 5.99 -6.56
N HIS A 165 3.08 6.90 -5.59
CA HIS A 165 3.13 6.53 -4.17
C HIS A 165 1.74 6.15 -3.67
N GLU A 166 1.67 5.21 -2.72
CA GLU A 166 0.56 5.17 -1.77
C GLU A 166 0.83 6.18 -0.64
N VAL A 167 -0.22 6.86 -0.18
CA VAL A 167 -0.15 7.80 0.95
C VAL A 167 -1.28 7.44 1.91
N SER A 168 -0.96 6.73 3.00
CA SER A 168 -1.96 6.12 3.88
C SER A 168 -1.41 5.93 5.30
N ALA A 169 -2.22 6.26 6.31
CA ALA A 169 -1.89 6.03 7.73
C ALA A 169 -2.67 4.82 8.30
N PHE A 170 -3.11 3.92 7.42
CA PHE A 170 -4.15 2.93 7.69
C PHE A 170 -3.58 1.53 7.97
N GLY A 171 -2.27 1.41 8.16
CA GLY A 171 -1.59 0.15 8.45
C GLY A 171 -1.66 -0.87 7.30
N GLY A 172 -1.67 -0.40 6.04
CA GLY A 172 -1.40 -1.14 4.80
C GLY A 172 -2.31 -2.31 4.40
N GLY A 173 -3.15 -2.79 5.31
CA GLY A 173 -3.95 -4.01 5.20
C GLY A 173 -3.79 -4.91 6.43
N ASN A 174 -2.60 -4.93 7.04
CA ASN A 174 -2.25 -5.84 8.15
C ASN A 174 -2.16 -5.15 9.53
N TRP A 175 -2.76 -3.96 9.66
CA TRP A 175 -2.67 -3.07 10.83
C TRP A 175 -1.22 -2.70 11.20
N GLU A 176 -0.41 -2.46 10.17
CA GLU A 176 1.00 -2.14 10.26
C GLU A 176 1.26 -0.76 10.90
N PHE A 177 2.50 -0.53 11.34
CA PHE A 177 2.89 0.57 12.23
C PHE A 177 3.62 1.71 11.50
N GLN A 178 3.57 1.72 10.17
CA GLN A 178 4.00 2.84 9.33
C GLN A 178 2.83 3.64 8.75
N THR A 179 3.04 4.94 8.58
CA THR A 179 2.32 5.74 7.59
C THR A 179 3.11 5.72 6.28
N TYR A 180 2.49 5.31 5.18
CA TYR A 180 3.09 5.44 3.85
C TYR A 180 3.03 6.90 3.38
N THR A 181 4.15 7.40 2.86
CA THR A 181 4.36 8.81 2.52
C THR A 181 5.24 8.96 1.26
N PRO A 182 5.06 10.02 0.44
CA PRO A 182 5.85 10.28 -0.76
C PRO A 182 7.18 11.01 -0.47
N ASP A 183 7.60 11.06 0.79
CA ASP A 183 8.72 11.88 1.26
C ASP A 183 10.09 11.32 0.80
N PRO A 184 11.04 12.18 0.38
CA PRO A 184 12.39 11.77 -0.03
C PRO A 184 13.24 11.16 1.09
N GLU A 185 12.87 11.26 2.37
CA GLU A 185 13.51 10.46 3.44
C GLU A 185 13.11 8.99 3.38
N ASN A 186 11.90 8.71 2.87
CA ASN A 186 11.28 7.39 2.87
C ASN A 186 11.34 6.68 1.51
N SER A 187 11.39 7.42 0.40
CA SER A 187 11.75 6.85 -0.90
C SER A 187 12.58 7.81 -1.76
N TYR A 188 13.75 7.36 -2.18
CA TYR A 188 14.69 8.18 -2.96
C TYR A 188 15.56 7.31 -3.86
N ILE A 189 16.16 7.90 -4.90
CA ILE A 189 17.19 7.25 -5.70
C ILE A 189 18.55 7.83 -5.30
N LYS A 190 19.54 6.96 -5.11
CA LYS A 190 20.94 7.31 -4.91
C LYS A 190 21.82 6.34 -5.69
N ASN A 191 22.75 6.87 -6.50
CA ASN A 191 23.75 6.09 -7.24
C ASN A 191 23.19 4.95 -8.14
N GLY A 192 22.04 5.16 -8.81
CA GLY A 192 21.41 4.14 -9.66
C GLY A 192 20.71 3.03 -8.87
N VAL A 193 20.22 3.33 -7.67
CA VAL A 193 19.49 2.42 -6.77
C VAL A 193 18.35 3.20 -6.12
N LEU A 194 17.14 2.66 -6.18
CA LEU A 194 15.99 3.06 -5.36
C LEU A 194 16.17 2.53 -3.93
N TYR A 195 16.00 3.40 -2.96
CA TYR A 195 15.92 3.08 -1.54
C TYR A 195 14.49 3.31 -1.06
N ILE A 196 13.88 2.30 -0.43
CA ILE A 196 12.65 2.44 0.37
C ILE A 196 13.04 2.26 1.83
N ARG A 197 12.94 3.33 2.63
CA ARG A 197 13.51 3.43 3.97
C ARG A 197 12.45 3.83 5.02
N PRO A 198 12.33 3.10 6.13
CA PRO A 198 11.48 3.52 7.23
C PRO A 198 12.21 4.50 8.16
N THR A 199 11.48 5.46 8.73
CA THR A 199 11.95 6.48 9.69
C THR A 199 10.94 6.65 10.83
N LEU A 200 11.22 7.44 11.88
CA LEU A 200 10.24 7.68 12.94
C LEU A 200 9.28 8.81 12.56
N LEU A 201 8.01 8.71 12.97
CA LEU A 201 7.09 9.85 12.92
C LEU A 201 7.58 10.99 13.84
N ALA A 202 8.24 10.63 14.95
CA ALA A 202 8.87 11.56 15.87
C ALA A 202 10.06 12.35 15.28
N ASP A 203 10.70 11.88 14.20
CA ASP A 203 11.77 12.66 13.55
C ASP A 203 11.23 13.98 12.95
N LYS A 204 9.91 14.06 12.68
CA LYS A 204 9.22 15.25 12.13
C LYS A 204 8.40 16.02 13.16
N PHE A 205 7.76 15.31 14.11
CA PHE A 205 6.82 15.92 15.07
C PHE A 205 7.30 15.91 16.53
N GLY A 206 8.44 15.26 16.81
CA GLY A 206 9.08 15.14 18.13
C GLY A 206 8.43 14.11 19.05
N ASP A 207 9.22 13.52 19.96
CA ASP A 207 8.74 12.53 20.95
C ASP A 207 7.53 13.02 21.78
N SER A 208 7.40 14.33 22.01
CA SER A 208 6.25 14.90 22.72
C SER A 208 4.91 14.70 21.99
N PHE A 209 4.92 14.67 20.65
CA PHE A 209 3.72 14.39 19.84
C PHE A 209 3.27 12.94 20.01
N MET A 210 4.21 11.99 19.96
CA MET A 210 3.94 10.58 20.19
C MET A 210 3.47 10.25 21.63
N ASN A 211 3.57 11.20 22.55
CA ASN A 211 3.20 11.06 23.96
C ASN A 211 2.00 11.92 24.38
N SER A 212 1.36 12.69 23.48
CA SER A 212 0.30 13.65 23.85
C SER A 212 -1.04 13.01 24.27
N GLY A 213 -1.23 11.71 24.04
CA GLY A 213 -2.43 10.95 24.41
C GLY A 213 -3.54 10.92 23.35
N ASP A 214 -3.48 11.81 22.36
CA ASP A 214 -4.43 11.90 21.26
C ASP A 214 -4.10 10.90 20.12
N ALA A 215 -4.82 9.78 20.11
CA ALA A 215 -4.84 8.74 19.07
C ALA A 215 -3.53 7.94 18.78
N PRO A 216 -3.61 6.62 18.53
CA PRO A 216 -2.44 5.78 18.27
C PRO A 216 -2.01 5.84 16.79
N LEU A 217 -1.53 7.02 16.35
CA LEU A 217 -0.93 7.17 15.01
C LEU A 217 0.21 6.15 14.80
N PRO A 218 0.40 5.62 13.58
CA PRO A 218 1.50 4.72 13.27
C PRO A 218 2.84 5.40 13.60
N PRO A 219 3.66 4.87 14.53
CA PRO A 219 4.83 5.56 15.07
C PRO A 219 6.00 5.71 14.10
N THR A 220 5.90 5.12 12.90
CA THR A 220 6.93 5.17 11.87
C THR A 220 6.37 5.72 10.56
N LEU A 221 7.27 6.16 9.70
CA LEU A 221 7.03 6.54 8.32
C LEU A 221 7.72 5.52 7.41
N SER A 222 7.16 5.26 6.24
CA SER A 222 7.81 4.49 5.18
C SER A 222 7.24 4.89 3.82
N ALA A 223 7.65 4.23 2.74
CA ALA A 223 7.10 4.45 1.42
C ALA A 223 6.60 3.15 0.77
N LYS A 224 5.61 3.33 -0.10
CA LYS A 224 5.03 2.27 -0.93
C LYS A 224 4.85 2.82 -2.34
N LEU A 225 5.43 2.14 -3.32
CA LEU A 225 5.38 2.48 -4.73
C LEU A 225 4.54 1.46 -5.47
N ILE A 226 3.63 1.95 -6.31
CA ILE A 226 2.74 1.14 -7.16
C ILE A 226 3.02 1.56 -8.60
N SER A 227 3.28 0.59 -9.48
CA SER A 227 3.53 0.89 -10.90
C SER A 227 2.25 1.28 -11.62
N LYS A 228 2.39 2.15 -12.62
CA LYS A 228 1.39 2.50 -13.63
C LYS A 228 1.45 1.58 -14.83
N TYR A 229 2.59 0.90 -15.01
CA TYR A 229 2.68 -0.28 -15.85
C TYR A 229 2.00 -1.47 -15.16
N SER A 230 1.26 -2.25 -15.94
CA SER A 230 0.68 -3.52 -15.54
C SER A 230 0.98 -4.54 -16.62
N PHE A 231 1.09 -5.81 -16.25
CA PHE A 231 1.34 -6.89 -17.19
C PHE A 231 0.60 -8.16 -16.78
N LYS A 232 0.49 -9.08 -17.75
CA LYS A 232 0.03 -10.45 -17.52
C LYS A 232 0.92 -11.41 -18.30
N TYR A 233 1.42 -12.43 -17.61
CA TYR A 233 2.35 -13.42 -18.13
C TYR A 233 3.69 -12.83 -18.62
N GLY A 234 4.68 -13.70 -18.76
CA GLY A 234 6.07 -13.34 -19.04
C GLY A 234 6.96 -13.61 -17.84
N ARG A 235 8.15 -13.00 -17.83
CA ARG A 235 9.12 -13.09 -16.75
C ARG A 235 9.38 -11.70 -16.19
N MET A 236 9.20 -11.51 -14.88
CA MET A 236 9.68 -10.32 -14.19
C MET A 236 10.95 -10.67 -13.41
N GLU A 237 11.97 -9.82 -13.53
CA GLU A 237 13.22 -9.91 -12.78
C GLU A 237 13.41 -8.60 -11.99
N VAL A 238 13.76 -8.71 -10.71
CA VAL A 238 14.00 -7.57 -9.81
C VAL A 238 15.35 -7.78 -9.13
N VAL A 239 16.31 -6.89 -9.35
CA VAL A 239 17.60 -6.90 -8.65
C VAL A 239 17.47 -6.05 -7.39
N ALA A 240 17.40 -6.70 -6.24
CA ALA A 240 17.15 -6.05 -4.95
C ALA A 240 18.01 -6.60 -3.81
N LYS A 241 17.99 -5.91 -2.68
CA LYS A 241 18.67 -6.25 -1.43
C LYS A 241 17.73 -5.89 -0.27
N MET A 242 17.53 -6.83 0.63
CA MET A 242 16.53 -6.68 1.69
C MET A 242 17.03 -5.82 2.85
N PRO A 243 16.14 -5.09 3.54
CA PRO A 243 16.48 -4.31 4.73
C PRO A 243 16.82 -5.20 5.93
N LEU A 244 17.85 -4.81 6.66
CA LEU A 244 18.18 -5.29 7.99
C LEU A 244 17.69 -4.30 9.05
N GLY A 245 16.90 -4.78 10.01
CA GLY A 245 16.35 -4.00 11.10
C GLY A 245 15.16 -4.72 11.73
N ASP A 246 15.05 -4.68 13.05
CA ASP A 246 13.98 -5.38 13.76
C ASP A 246 12.60 -4.82 13.36
N TRP A 247 11.65 -5.75 13.16
CA TRP A 247 10.25 -5.50 12.82
C TRP A 247 9.98 -4.93 11.42
N LEU A 248 10.97 -4.92 10.53
CA LEU A 248 10.79 -4.54 9.13
C LEU A 248 10.18 -5.67 8.30
N TRP A 249 9.25 -5.32 7.41
CA TRP A 249 8.54 -6.22 6.50
C TRP A 249 8.65 -5.68 5.06
N PRO A 250 9.78 -5.90 4.37
CA PRO A 250 9.91 -5.66 2.94
C PRO A 250 9.00 -6.60 2.13
N THR A 251 8.32 -6.07 1.11
CA THR A 251 7.65 -6.88 0.09
C THR A 251 7.89 -6.36 -1.34
N ILE A 252 8.03 -7.30 -2.27
CA ILE A 252 8.06 -7.07 -3.72
C ILE A 252 7.02 -8.03 -4.31
N TRP A 253 5.95 -7.48 -4.86
CA TRP A 253 4.69 -8.20 -5.06
C TRP A 253 3.91 -7.65 -6.27
N LEU A 254 2.94 -8.43 -6.77
CA LEU A 254 2.01 -8.03 -7.82
C LEU A 254 0.58 -8.07 -7.30
N TRP A 255 -0.17 -7.01 -7.59
CA TRP A 255 -1.56 -6.84 -7.18
C TRP A 255 -2.47 -6.69 -8.41
N PRO A 256 -3.71 -7.22 -8.42
CA PRO A 256 -4.66 -7.05 -9.52
C PRO A 256 -4.83 -5.59 -9.91
N ARG A 257 -4.69 -5.29 -11.20
CA ARG A 257 -4.95 -3.97 -11.77
C ARG A 257 -6.41 -3.55 -11.52
N ASP A 258 -7.33 -4.50 -11.68
CA ASP A 258 -8.76 -4.36 -11.57
C ASP A 258 -9.32 -5.56 -10.78
N ASP A 259 -10.30 -5.33 -9.88
CA ASP A 259 -10.97 -6.37 -9.06
C ASP A 259 -11.93 -7.25 -9.90
N ALA A 260 -11.40 -7.90 -10.94
CA ALA A 260 -12.17 -8.64 -11.95
C ALA A 260 -13.00 -9.81 -11.40
N TYR A 261 -12.68 -10.31 -10.20
CA TYR A 261 -13.42 -11.35 -9.48
C TYR A 261 -14.00 -10.85 -8.14
N GLY A 262 -13.98 -9.53 -7.93
CA GLY A 262 -14.30 -8.86 -6.68
C GLY A 262 -13.11 -8.77 -5.73
N SER A 263 -13.39 -8.26 -4.52
CA SER A 263 -12.40 -7.97 -3.48
C SER A 263 -11.44 -9.13 -3.19
N TRP A 264 -10.26 -8.79 -2.67
CA TRP A 264 -9.30 -9.72 -2.08
C TRP A 264 -9.96 -10.81 -1.20
N PRO A 265 -9.47 -12.06 -1.23
CA PRO A 265 -8.43 -12.62 -2.10
C PRO A 265 -8.98 -13.11 -3.46
N ARG A 266 -10.20 -12.71 -3.88
CA ARG A 266 -10.82 -13.28 -5.09
C ARG A 266 -10.14 -12.87 -6.39
N SER A 267 -9.56 -11.67 -6.48
CA SER A 267 -8.82 -11.23 -7.68
C SER A 267 -7.33 -11.62 -7.66
N GLY A 268 -6.90 -12.38 -6.65
CA GLY A 268 -5.53 -12.89 -6.50
C GLY A 268 -4.53 -11.85 -5.97
N GLU A 269 -3.38 -12.33 -5.53
CA GLU A 269 -2.16 -11.55 -5.23
C GLU A 269 -0.94 -12.49 -5.33
N ILE A 270 0.21 -11.93 -5.75
CA ILE A 270 1.43 -12.68 -6.10
C ILE A 270 2.64 -12.04 -5.40
N ASP A 271 3.10 -12.63 -4.30
CA ASP A 271 4.28 -12.19 -3.58
C ASP A 271 5.54 -12.83 -4.14
N LEU A 272 6.29 -12.06 -4.93
CA LEU A 272 7.58 -12.50 -5.45
C LEU A 272 8.57 -12.72 -4.29
N VAL A 273 8.62 -11.78 -3.34
CA VAL A 273 9.38 -11.96 -2.11
C VAL A 273 8.83 -11.14 -0.95
N GLU A 274 8.71 -11.82 0.19
CA GLU A 274 8.62 -11.22 1.53
C GLU A 274 9.77 -11.70 2.43
N THR A 275 10.15 -10.91 3.44
CA THR A 275 10.99 -11.36 4.56
C THR A 275 10.76 -10.50 5.82
N ARG A 276 11.45 -10.81 6.92
CA ARG A 276 11.43 -10.06 8.19
C ARG A 276 12.83 -9.55 8.46
N GLY A 277 13.01 -8.24 8.58
CA GLY A 277 14.34 -7.61 8.73
C GLY A 277 15.09 -7.94 10.02
N ASN A 278 14.43 -8.58 11.01
CA ASN A 278 15.06 -8.97 12.27
C ASN A 278 16.26 -9.90 12.06
N MET A 279 17.37 -9.61 12.72
CA MET A 279 18.59 -10.44 12.63
C MET A 279 18.47 -11.75 13.43
N HIS A 280 17.70 -11.75 14.52
CA HIS A 280 17.70 -12.82 15.54
C HIS A 280 16.28 -13.27 15.94
N TYR A 281 15.34 -13.28 15.00
CA TYR A 281 13.94 -13.69 15.23
C TYR A 281 13.73 -15.16 14.87
N GLY A 282 14.01 -16.04 15.84
CA GLY A 282 13.95 -17.50 15.70
C GLY A 282 14.69 -18.00 14.46
N ASN A 283 13.97 -18.71 13.59
CA ASN A 283 14.40 -19.10 12.24
C ASN A 283 13.49 -18.50 11.15
N ILE A 284 12.94 -17.31 11.38
CA ILE A 284 12.01 -16.59 10.49
C ILE A 284 12.43 -15.15 10.16
N GLY A 285 13.57 -14.69 10.67
CA GLY A 285 14.18 -13.39 10.37
C GLY A 285 14.85 -13.32 8.98
N ILE A 286 15.77 -12.37 8.82
CA ILE A 286 16.35 -11.90 7.55
C ILE A 286 17.18 -12.95 6.77
N GLN A 287 17.36 -14.14 7.36
CA GLN A 287 17.94 -15.31 6.71
C GLN A 287 16.89 -16.12 5.92
N ARG A 288 15.59 -15.82 6.02
CA ARG A 288 14.50 -16.55 5.38
C ARG A 288 13.61 -15.61 4.58
N ILE A 289 13.44 -15.92 3.29
CA ILE A 289 12.40 -15.30 2.47
C ILE A 289 11.25 -16.27 2.19
N MET A 290 10.12 -15.71 1.77
CA MET A 290 8.89 -16.42 1.42
C MET A 290 8.39 -15.90 0.06
N SER A 291 7.78 -16.76 -0.74
CA SER A 291 7.07 -16.40 -1.99
C SER A 291 5.71 -17.09 -1.98
N THR A 292 4.63 -16.36 -2.31
CA THR A 292 3.25 -16.77 -2.00
C THR A 292 2.26 -16.41 -3.11
N LEU A 293 1.25 -17.27 -3.33
CA LEU A 293 0.01 -16.92 -4.04
C LEU A 293 -1.13 -16.80 -3.03
N HIS A 294 -1.80 -15.65 -3.00
CA HIS A 294 -3.02 -15.42 -2.23
C HIS A 294 -4.24 -15.59 -3.16
N TYR A 295 -5.19 -16.45 -2.79
CA TYR A 295 -6.43 -16.68 -3.56
C TYR A 295 -7.50 -17.37 -2.70
N GLY A 296 -8.76 -16.94 -2.86
CA GLY A 296 -9.88 -17.59 -2.18
C GLY A 296 -11.22 -16.86 -2.31
N PRO A 297 -12.32 -17.48 -1.87
CA PRO A 297 -13.60 -16.80 -1.72
C PRO A 297 -13.63 -15.87 -0.50
N VAL A 298 -14.65 -15.02 -0.47
CA VAL A 298 -15.03 -14.23 0.70
C VAL A 298 -16.35 -14.78 1.24
N ASN A 299 -16.44 -14.92 2.55
CA ASN A 299 -17.60 -15.39 3.28
C ASN A 299 -18.75 -14.37 3.26
N SER A 300 -19.94 -14.83 3.65
CA SER A 300 -21.12 -13.96 3.87
C SER A 300 -20.99 -12.98 5.05
N ASP A 301 -20.01 -13.18 5.93
CA ASP A 301 -19.66 -12.28 7.04
C ASP A 301 -18.50 -11.32 6.70
N GLY A 302 -17.99 -11.36 5.46
CA GLY A 302 -16.82 -10.60 5.01
C GLY A 302 -15.47 -11.26 5.30
N GLY A 303 -15.43 -12.38 6.04
CA GLY A 303 -14.19 -13.11 6.32
C GLY A 303 -13.56 -13.74 5.07
N PHE A 304 -12.24 -13.78 5.02
CA PHE A 304 -11.47 -14.28 3.88
C PHE A 304 -11.13 -15.77 4.02
N GLN A 305 -11.46 -16.60 3.02
CA GLN A 305 -11.03 -18.01 2.93
C GLN A 305 -9.78 -18.13 2.04
N ASP A 306 -8.69 -17.50 2.45
CA ASP A 306 -7.46 -17.51 1.67
C ASP A 306 -6.72 -18.86 1.76
N ALA A 307 -6.26 -19.36 0.62
CA ALA A 307 -5.55 -20.63 0.49
C ALA A 307 -4.02 -20.49 0.38
N TRP A 308 -3.46 -19.32 0.72
CA TRP A 308 -2.01 -19.07 0.81
C TRP A 308 -1.17 -20.22 1.41
N PRO A 309 -1.57 -20.97 2.47
CA PRO A 309 -0.74 -22.03 3.05
C PRO A 309 -0.54 -23.25 2.13
N LYS A 310 -1.29 -23.35 1.02
CA LYS A 310 -1.11 -24.38 -0.02
C LYS A 310 -0.14 -23.95 -1.12
N SER A 311 0.28 -22.69 -1.13
CA SER A 311 0.95 -22.02 -2.26
C SER A 311 2.05 -21.07 -1.81
N THR A 312 2.60 -21.27 -0.61
CA THR A 312 3.85 -20.68 -0.15
C THR A 312 5.01 -21.64 -0.38
N ALA A 313 6.18 -21.12 -0.74
CA ALA A 313 7.44 -21.77 -0.40
C ALA A 313 8.46 -20.76 0.12
N GLU A 314 9.53 -21.28 0.72
CA GLU A 314 10.44 -20.51 1.57
C GLU A 314 11.90 -20.90 1.28
N LYS A 315 12.80 -19.94 1.42
CA LYS A 315 14.23 -20.16 1.17
C LYS A 315 15.10 -19.53 2.25
N PHE A 316 15.99 -20.34 2.80
CA PHE A 316 17.06 -19.89 3.68
C PHE A 316 18.26 -19.39 2.85
N SER A 317 18.90 -18.32 3.31
CA SER A 317 20.18 -17.83 2.81
C SER A 317 21.30 -18.86 3.05
N PRO A 318 22.41 -18.80 2.29
CA PRO A 318 23.60 -19.60 2.58
C PRO A 318 24.08 -19.44 4.03
N SER A 319 24.59 -20.53 4.62
CA SER A 319 25.00 -20.56 6.03
C SER A 319 25.98 -19.44 6.38
N GLY A 320 25.63 -18.61 7.37
CA GLY A 320 26.43 -17.45 7.80
C GLY A 320 26.15 -16.14 7.03
N THR A 321 25.18 -16.11 6.12
CA THR A 321 24.80 -14.93 5.33
C THR A 321 23.32 -14.56 5.51
N THR A 322 22.93 -13.37 5.05
CA THR A 322 21.55 -12.85 5.07
C THR A 322 21.13 -12.30 3.71
N TRP A 323 19.82 -12.17 3.47
CA TRP A 323 19.29 -11.49 2.27
C TRP A 323 19.51 -9.95 2.28
N ALA A 324 20.16 -9.44 3.32
CA ALA A 324 20.57 -8.04 3.49
C ALA A 324 22.11 -7.84 3.37
N ASP A 325 22.85 -8.86 2.94
CA ASP A 325 24.31 -8.78 2.79
C ASP A 325 24.72 -8.28 1.39
N ASP A 326 24.02 -8.70 0.33
CA ASP A 326 24.30 -8.36 -1.07
C ASP A 326 23.04 -8.14 -1.92
N PHE A 327 23.20 -7.79 -3.20
CA PHE A 327 22.09 -7.76 -4.17
C PHE A 327 21.84 -9.15 -4.75
N HIS A 328 20.58 -9.55 -4.76
CA HIS A 328 20.08 -10.79 -5.36
C HIS A 328 19.10 -10.45 -6.48
N THR A 329 18.98 -11.31 -7.49
CA THR A 329 17.84 -11.20 -8.43
C THR A 329 16.69 -12.04 -7.90
N TYR A 330 15.50 -11.48 -7.83
CA TYR A 330 14.25 -12.16 -7.53
C TYR A 330 13.49 -12.27 -8.86
N PHE A 331 13.04 -13.47 -9.26
CA PHE A 331 12.28 -13.59 -10.51
C PHE A 331 11.05 -14.49 -10.41
N ILE A 332 10.05 -14.12 -11.21
CA ILE A 332 8.83 -14.87 -11.44
C ILE A 332 8.68 -15.13 -12.93
N ASP A 333 8.54 -16.40 -13.29
CA ASP A 333 8.13 -16.90 -14.59
C ASP A 333 6.63 -17.25 -14.51
N TRP A 334 5.78 -16.36 -15.02
CA TRP A 334 4.32 -16.46 -14.96
C TRP A 334 3.78 -16.79 -16.36
N THR A 335 3.04 -17.88 -16.46
CA THR A 335 2.44 -18.36 -17.72
C THR A 335 1.03 -18.89 -17.47
N PRO A 336 0.20 -19.10 -18.51
CA PRO A 336 -1.12 -19.72 -18.36
C PRO A 336 -1.10 -21.18 -17.86
N ASP A 337 0.08 -21.79 -17.69
CA ASP A 337 0.29 -23.22 -17.36
C ASP A 337 1.06 -23.42 -16.05
N HIS A 338 1.72 -22.38 -15.53
CA HIS A 338 2.41 -22.37 -14.24
C HIS A 338 2.76 -20.95 -13.80
N ILE A 339 2.86 -20.78 -12.48
CA ILE A 339 3.54 -19.67 -11.83
C ILE A 339 4.79 -20.24 -11.14
N GLN A 340 5.96 -19.88 -11.62
CA GLN A 340 7.25 -20.31 -11.07
C GLN A 340 7.97 -19.12 -10.43
N TYR A 341 8.23 -19.21 -9.13
CA TYR A 341 9.04 -18.26 -8.36
C TYR A 341 10.41 -18.85 -8.10
N ALA A 342 11.45 -18.04 -8.29
CA ALA A 342 12.82 -18.46 -8.10
C ALA A 342 13.72 -17.30 -7.68
N LEU A 343 14.82 -17.64 -7.02
CA LEU A 343 15.92 -16.70 -6.84
C LEU A 343 16.91 -16.82 -7.98
N GLY A 344 17.16 -15.69 -8.63
CA GLY A 344 18.31 -15.44 -9.46
C GLY A 344 19.52 -15.02 -8.60
N VAL A 345 19.94 -15.93 -7.72
CA VAL A 345 21.34 -16.34 -7.70
C VAL A 345 21.33 -17.85 -7.97
N ASP A 346 22.14 -18.30 -8.93
CA ASP A 346 22.32 -19.71 -9.33
C ASP A 346 21.11 -20.49 -9.91
N ASN A 347 19.97 -19.83 -10.19
CA ASN A 347 18.70 -20.43 -10.69
C ASN A 347 18.00 -21.36 -9.68
N ASP A 348 18.16 -21.10 -8.38
CA ASP A 348 17.50 -21.87 -7.33
C ASP A 348 15.99 -21.55 -7.30
N VAL A 349 15.19 -22.45 -7.88
CA VAL A 349 13.72 -22.39 -7.84
C VAL A 349 13.21 -22.55 -6.40
N ILE A 350 12.33 -21.65 -5.97
CA ILE A 350 11.71 -21.66 -4.64
C ILE A 350 10.36 -22.35 -4.70
N LEU A 351 9.50 -21.91 -5.62
CA LEU A 351 8.15 -22.43 -5.81
C LEU A 351 7.92 -22.70 -7.29
N ASN A 352 7.67 -23.95 -7.66
CA ASN A 352 7.17 -24.29 -8.99
C ASN A 352 5.69 -24.68 -8.85
N PHE A 353 4.78 -23.73 -9.06
CA PHE A 353 3.34 -23.93 -8.89
C PHE A 353 2.67 -24.09 -10.25
N PRO A 354 2.45 -25.34 -10.74
CA PRO A 354 1.70 -25.55 -11.99
C PRO A 354 0.24 -25.13 -11.81
N THR A 355 -0.35 -24.53 -12.84
CA THR A 355 -1.77 -24.14 -12.83
C THR A 355 -2.63 -25.38 -12.57
N PRO A 356 -3.45 -25.42 -11.49
CA PRO A 356 -4.09 -26.67 -11.09
C PRO A 356 -5.08 -27.20 -12.13
N SER A 357 -5.05 -28.50 -12.42
CA SER A 357 -5.89 -29.13 -13.46
C SER A 357 -7.39 -29.12 -13.16
N ASN A 358 -7.78 -28.87 -11.90
CA ASN A 358 -9.15 -28.63 -11.44
C ASN A 358 -9.42 -27.15 -11.10
N GLY A 359 -8.52 -26.24 -11.51
CA GLY A 359 -8.52 -24.82 -11.20
C GLY A 359 -8.20 -24.52 -9.73
N TYR A 360 -7.84 -23.26 -9.45
CA TYR A 360 -7.56 -22.77 -8.10
C TYR A 360 -8.73 -23.00 -7.13
N TRP A 361 -9.97 -23.08 -7.63
CA TRP A 361 -11.15 -23.45 -6.82
C TRP A 361 -11.08 -24.87 -6.24
N GLY A 362 -10.84 -25.86 -7.12
CA GLY A 362 -10.76 -27.26 -6.71
C GLY A 362 -9.52 -27.54 -5.87
N TYR A 363 -8.40 -26.89 -6.21
CA TYR A 363 -7.14 -26.98 -5.45
C TYR A 363 -7.24 -26.32 -4.07
N GLY A 364 -7.88 -25.14 -3.98
CA GLY A 364 -8.25 -24.50 -2.72
C GLY A 364 -9.20 -25.34 -1.87
N SER A 365 -9.93 -26.29 -2.48
CA SER A 365 -10.89 -27.18 -1.83
C SER A 365 -12.11 -26.43 -1.26
N PHE A 366 -12.46 -25.30 -1.90
CA PHE A 366 -13.52 -24.42 -1.44
C PHE A 366 -14.92 -24.98 -1.71
N SER A 367 -15.92 -24.40 -1.02
CA SER A 367 -17.33 -24.76 -1.15
C SER A 367 -18.19 -23.51 -1.42
N GLY A 368 -19.41 -23.70 -1.94
CA GLY A 368 -20.27 -22.61 -2.39
C GLY A 368 -20.06 -22.24 -3.85
N THR A 369 -20.20 -20.95 -4.18
CA THR A 369 -20.18 -20.45 -5.57
C THR A 369 -18.76 -20.08 -5.99
N ASN A 370 -18.23 -20.74 -7.02
CA ASN A 370 -16.92 -20.43 -7.59
C ASN A 370 -16.93 -19.10 -8.37
N PRO A 371 -16.19 -18.05 -7.93
CA PRO A 371 -16.16 -16.76 -8.60
C PRO A 371 -15.39 -16.79 -9.94
N TRP A 372 -14.52 -17.78 -10.14
CA TRP A 372 -13.63 -17.88 -11.30
C TRP A 372 -14.25 -18.62 -12.50
N THR A 373 -15.56 -18.91 -12.46
CA THR A 373 -16.30 -19.61 -13.53
C THR A 373 -16.37 -18.89 -14.87
N GLN A 374 -16.07 -17.58 -14.91
CA GLN A 374 -15.97 -16.77 -16.12
C GLN A 374 -14.51 -16.45 -16.51
N GLY A 375 -13.54 -17.02 -15.79
CA GLY A 375 -12.11 -16.81 -16.01
C GLY A 375 -11.46 -17.78 -16.98
N GLY A 376 -10.20 -17.51 -17.33
CA GLY A 376 -9.32 -18.49 -17.95
C GLY A 376 -8.90 -19.59 -16.96
N LYS A 377 -8.22 -20.62 -17.47
CA LYS A 377 -7.74 -21.77 -16.69
C LYS A 377 -6.87 -21.41 -15.47
N ASP A 378 -6.23 -20.25 -15.51
CA ASP A 378 -5.30 -19.74 -14.50
C ASP A 378 -5.95 -18.77 -13.51
N ALA A 379 -7.26 -18.53 -13.60
CA ALA A 379 -7.97 -17.58 -12.75
C ALA A 379 -7.86 -17.97 -11.26
N PRO A 380 -7.54 -17.01 -10.35
CA PRO A 380 -7.61 -15.56 -10.55
C PRO A 380 -6.45 -14.91 -11.34
N PHE A 381 -5.33 -15.60 -11.52
CA PHE A 381 -4.08 -15.08 -12.10
C PHE A 381 -4.11 -14.98 -13.64
N ASP A 382 -5.29 -14.76 -14.23
CA ASP A 382 -5.51 -14.59 -15.68
C ASP A 382 -5.79 -13.13 -16.09
N LYS A 383 -5.52 -12.18 -15.20
CA LYS A 383 -5.69 -10.72 -15.37
C LYS A 383 -4.35 -9.98 -15.30
N GLU A 384 -4.34 -8.70 -15.65
CA GLU A 384 -3.13 -7.87 -15.47
C GLU A 384 -2.93 -7.52 -13.99
N MET A 385 -1.67 -7.47 -13.57
CA MET A 385 -1.27 -7.02 -12.25
C MET A 385 -0.27 -5.87 -12.33
N VAL A 386 -0.30 -4.98 -11.34
CA VAL A 386 0.67 -3.90 -11.11
C VAL A 386 1.73 -4.35 -10.12
N ILE A 387 2.97 -3.92 -10.32
CA ILE A 387 4.10 -4.13 -9.42
C ILE A 387 3.94 -3.21 -8.21
N GLN A 388 4.07 -3.76 -7.01
CA GLN A 388 4.12 -3.01 -5.76
C GLN A 388 5.43 -3.27 -5.01
N LEU A 389 5.95 -2.21 -4.36
CA LEU A 389 7.22 -2.20 -3.63
C LEU A 389 7.02 -1.43 -2.32
N ASN A 390 7.28 -2.04 -1.16
CA ASN A 390 7.24 -1.33 0.13
C ASN A 390 8.12 -1.97 1.21
N VAL A 391 8.35 -1.20 2.28
CA VAL A 391 8.79 -1.73 3.58
C VAL A 391 7.73 -1.38 4.61
N ALA A 392 6.90 -2.35 4.99
CA ALA A 392 6.01 -2.25 6.12
C ALA A 392 6.79 -2.40 7.44
N VAL A 393 6.14 -2.08 8.57
CA VAL A 393 6.72 -2.14 9.91
C VAL A 393 5.72 -2.80 10.86
N GLY A 394 6.09 -3.91 11.49
CA GLY A 394 5.25 -4.60 12.47
C GLY A 394 3.93 -5.14 11.89
N GLY A 395 2.80 -4.75 12.48
CA GLY A 395 1.46 -5.26 12.11
C GLY A 395 0.92 -6.36 13.03
N THR A 396 -0.41 -6.53 13.06
CA THR A 396 -1.09 -7.44 14.01
C THR A 396 -1.72 -8.68 13.37
N LEU A 397 -1.83 -8.77 12.04
CA LEU A 397 -2.42 -9.94 11.36
C LEU A 397 -1.50 -11.20 11.30
N GLY A 398 -0.60 -11.37 12.25
CA GLY A 398 0.13 -12.63 12.44
C GLY A 398 1.49 -12.76 11.76
N PHE A 399 1.84 -11.89 10.79
CA PHE A 399 3.12 -11.98 10.06
C PHE A 399 4.34 -12.01 10.98
N PHE A 400 4.30 -11.25 12.08
CA PHE A 400 5.17 -11.42 13.24
C PHE A 400 4.44 -12.25 14.30
N PRO A 401 4.68 -13.58 14.41
CA PRO A 401 3.97 -14.43 15.37
C PRO A 401 4.40 -14.21 16.84
N ASP A 402 3.44 -14.33 17.76
CA ASP A 402 3.64 -14.05 19.19
C ASP A 402 4.46 -15.13 19.94
N ASN A 403 4.60 -16.31 19.35
CA ASN A 403 5.30 -17.45 19.96
C ASN A 403 6.78 -17.58 19.54
N VAL A 404 7.31 -16.65 18.74
CA VAL A 404 8.72 -16.62 18.32
C VAL A 404 9.46 -15.54 19.10
N GLN A 405 10.66 -15.86 19.59
CA GLN A 405 11.52 -14.90 20.30
C GLN A 405 12.42 -14.15 19.32
N ASN A 406 12.49 -12.83 19.49
CA ASN A 406 13.57 -11.99 18.98
C ASN A 406 14.60 -11.76 20.11
N GLN A 407 15.85 -11.51 19.75
CA GLN A 407 16.95 -11.36 20.71
C GLN A 407 17.83 -10.14 20.36
N PRO A 408 18.29 -9.35 21.35
CA PRO A 408 18.13 -9.55 22.79
C PRO A 408 16.76 -9.11 23.35
N TYR A 409 15.92 -8.45 22.55
CA TYR A 409 14.62 -7.93 22.97
C TYR A 409 13.46 -8.66 22.28
N PRO A 410 12.45 -9.15 23.03
CA PRO A 410 11.29 -9.84 22.47
C PRO A 410 10.35 -8.88 21.74
N LYS A 411 9.35 -9.44 21.05
CA LYS A 411 8.27 -8.68 20.40
C LYS A 411 7.50 -7.82 21.43
N PRO A 412 7.43 -6.48 21.28
CA PRO A 412 6.80 -5.62 22.29
C PRO A 412 5.26 -5.53 22.19
N TRP A 413 4.66 -6.00 21.11
CA TRP A 413 3.20 -6.12 20.94
C TRP A 413 2.76 -7.57 20.78
N CYS A 414 1.46 -7.83 20.88
CA CYS A 414 0.85 -9.13 20.62
C CYS A 414 -0.32 -8.97 19.63
N ASN A 415 -0.61 -10.01 18.85
CA ASN A 415 -1.56 -9.95 17.73
C ASN A 415 -3.02 -10.04 18.18
N SER A 416 -3.31 -10.86 19.19
CA SER A 416 -4.68 -11.21 19.61
C SER A 416 -4.90 -11.14 21.13
N CYS A 417 -4.15 -10.30 21.83
CA CYS A 417 -4.34 -10.02 23.25
C CYS A 417 -5.47 -9.00 23.51
N PRO A 418 -6.01 -8.92 24.75
CA PRO A 418 -6.99 -7.88 25.12
C PRO A 418 -6.51 -6.44 24.95
N ASP A 419 -5.19 -6.20 24.85
CA ASP A 419 -4.58 -4.89 24.61
C ASP A 419 -3.92 -4.75 23.22
N ALA A 420 -4.33 -5.57 22.24
CA ALA A 420 -3.85 -5.49 20.85
C ALA A 420 -4.15 -4.12 20.21
N GLY A 421 -5.23 -3.45 20.63
CA GLY A 421 -5.53 -2.05 20.24
C GLY A 421 -4.49 -1.02 20.72
N MET A 422 -3.55 -1.41 21.58
CA MET A 422 -2.41 -0.58 22.00
C MET A 422 -1.11 -0.94 21.26
N ALA A 423 -1.13 -1.78 20.22
CA ALA A 423 0.08 -2.28 19.55
C ALA A 423 1.02 -1.17 19.06
N ASN A 424 0.50 -0.14 18.36
CA ASN A 424 1.26 1.05 17.96
C ASN A 424 1.93 1.76 19.15
N ARG A 425 1.23 1.88 20.29
CA ARG A 425 1.76 2.52 21.50
C ARG A 425 2.86 1.69 22.14
N LYS A 426 2.66 0.37 22.29
CA LYS A 426 3.68 -0.54 22.84
C LYS A 426 4.93 -0.62 21.95
N PHE A 427 4.73 -0.58 20.63
CA PHE A 427 5.82 -0.51 19.67
C PHE A 427 6.64 0.77 19.84
N TRP A 428 5.99 1.93 19.96
CA TRP A 428 6.63 3.21 20.25
C TRP A 428 7.34 3.23 21.62
N GLU A 429 6.70 2.75 22.68
CA GLU A 429 7.27 2.67 24.04
C GLU A 429 8.54 1.79 24.08
N ALA A 430 8.64 0.81 23.19
CA ALA A 430 9.80 -0.05 23.03
C ALA A 430 10.85 0.47 22.02
N LYS A 431 10.73 1.70 21.48
CA LYS A 431 11.62 2.20 20.41
C LYS A 431 13.11 2.07 20.72
N ASP A 432 13.52 2.31 21.95
CA ASP A 432 14.92 2.27 22.37
C ASP A 432 15.49 0.83 22.41
N GLN A 433 14.65 -0.20 22.21
CA GLN A 433 15.04 -1.60 22.06
C GLN A 433 15.27 -2.00 20.59
N TRP A 434 14.42 -1.53 19.67
CA TRP A 434 14.45 -1.97 18.26
C TRP A 434 15.00 -0.92 17.28
N TYR A 435 14.72 0.37 17.47
CA TYR A 435 15.19 1.43 16.57
C TYR A 435 16.72 1.51 16.47
N PRO A 436 17.52 1.23 17.53
CA PRO A 436 18.97 1.14 17.39
C PRO A 436 19.46 0.14 16.35
N THR A 437 18.64 -0.84 15.91
CA THR A 437 19.02 -1.78 14.83
C THR A 437 18.89 -1.18 13.41
N TRP A 438 18.18 -0.05 13.25
CA TRP A 438 17.87 0.55 11.94
C TRP A 438 19.02 1.42 11.42
N HIS A 439 20.15 0.78 11.12
CA HIS A 439 21.41 1.47 10.80
C HIS A 439 21.45 2.08 9.39
N GLY A 440 21.06 3.35 9.28
CA GLY A 440 21.32 4.20 8.10
C GLY A 440 20.68 3.67 6.82
N GLU A 441 21.49 3.26 5.85
CA GLU A 441 21.02 2.66 4.59
C GLU A 441 20.77 1.14 4.66
N ARG A 442 21.19 0.45 5.74
CA ARG A 442 20.96 -1.00 5.88
C ARG A 442 19.51 -1.34 6.19
N CYS A 443 18.74 -0.44 6.79
CA CYS A 443 17.31 -0.62 7.03
C CYS A 443 16.42 -0.23 5.84
N ALA A 444 17.01 0.17 4.70
CA ALA A 444 16.27 0.41 3.48
C ALA A 444 16.23 -0.85 2.60
N MET A 445 15.09 -1.15 1.99
CA MET A 445 15.06 -2.05 0.83
C MET A 445 15.70 -1.31 -0.34
N GLN A 446 16.70 -1.93 -0.96
CA GLN A 446 17.47 -1.33 -2.05
C GLN A 446 17.15 -2.08 -3.34
N ILE A 447 16.73 -1.37 -4.38
CA ILE A 447 16.32 -1.96 -5.67
C ILE A 447 17.10 -1.25 -6.77
N LYS A 448 17.83 -2.04 -7.56
CA LYS A 448 18.75 -1.53 -8.59
C LYS A 448 18.15 -1.59 -10.00
N ASP A 449 17.30 -2.57 -10.27
CA ASP A 449 16.80 -2.82 -11.63
C ASP A 449 15.53 -3.68 -11.58
N ILE A 450 14.54 -3.37 -12.42
CA ILE A 450 13.37 -4.22 -12.67
C ILE A 450 13.15 -4.36 -14.17
N LYS A 451 13.07 -5.60 -14.67
CA LYS A 451 12.75 -5.91 -16.08
C LYS A 451 11.52 -6.80 -16.18
N VAL A 452 10.72 -6.60 -17.22
CA VAL A 452 9.65 -7.52 -17.62
C VAL A 452 9.86 -7.94 -19.07
N PHE A 453 9.83 -9.26 -19.31
CA PHE A 453 10.03 -9.89 -20.61
C PHE A 453 8.81 -10.71 -21.02
N GLN A 454 8.39 -10.64 -22.28
CA GLN A 454 7.27 -11.42 -22.84
C GLN A 454 7.66 -12.15 -24.11
#